data_AF-R4W6E5-F1
#
_entry.id   AF-R4W6E5-F1
#
_cell.length_a   1.000
_cell.length_b   1.000
_cell.length_c   1.000
_cell.angle_alpha   90.00
_cell.angle_beta   90.00
_cell.angle_gamma   90.00
#
_symmetry.space_group_name_H-M   'P 1'
#
loop_
_entity.id
_entity.type
_entity.pdbx_description
1 polymer ?
#
loop_
_entity_poly.entity_id
_entity_poly.type
_entity_poly.pdbx_seq_one_letter_code
_entity_poly.pdbx_strand_id
1 'polypeptide(L)'
;MADDKRGREAQARQADRRQRDRELREALARADEPEPPEPEPFVEADLDEEIKTADYPMTERELVAAHGTRTVETSSGEEPLENVLLPTPGTYTSPRSVERRIGRPTVASAMRRIDAASKAAGVERMESRRSAYEHTLHELAEIDADDDDEGIEVVTDWIVEQVEETGSLPSSRRVRHRAATFCRSNGYPVPVDSWLGA
;
A
#
# COMPACT_ATOMS: atom_id res chain seq x y z
N MET A 1 27.73 28.52 32.41
CA MET A 1 27.96 27.10 32.06
C MET A 1 28.25 27.05 30.58
N ALA A 2 29.49 26.75 30.19
CA ALA A 2 29.90 26.70 28.80
C ALA A 2 29.89 25.25 28.35
N ASP A 3 29.15 24.96 27.28
CA ASP A 3 29.07 23.66 26.64
C ASP A 3 30.44 23.32 26.01
N ASP A 4 31.18 22.46 26.70
CA ASP A 4 32.53 22.06 26.35
C ASP A 4 32.51 21.11 25.15
N LYS A 5 33.50 21.27 24.26
CA LYS A 5 33.62 20.54 22.99
C LYS A 5 33.44 19.01 23.15
N ARG A 6 33.87 18.47 24.30
CA ARG A 6 33.72 17.05 24.67
C ARG A 6 32.26 16.64 24.89
N GLY A 7 31.41 17.51 25.45
CA GLY A 7 29.98 17.28 25.62
C GLY A 7 29.24 17.18 24.28
N ARG A 8 29.50 18.12 23.35
CA ARG A 8 28.96 18.08 21.98
C ARG A 8 29.38 16.83 21.21
N GLU A 9 30.63 16.41 21.30
CA GLU A 9 31.10 15.17 20.65
C GLU A 9 30.49 13.90 21.26
N ALA A 10 30.20 13.89 22.56
CA ALA A 10 29.51 12.78 23.20
C ALA A 10 28.04 12.69 22.78
N GLN A 11 27.35 13.85 22.71
CA GLN A 11 25.96 13.92 22.22
C GLN A 11 25.85 13.49 20.75
N ALA A 12 26.78 13.93 19.89
CA ALA A 12 26.82 13.52 18.49
C ALA A 12 27.04 12.00 18.33
N ARG A 13 27.98 11.42 19.09
CA ARG A 13 28.22 9.97 19.10
C ARG A 13 27.02 9.18 19.62
N GLN A 14 26.29 9.72 20.59
CA GLN A 14 25.08 9.09 21.11
C GLN A 14 23.93 9.15 20.10
N ALA A 15 23.79 10.27 19.36
CA ALA A 15 22.83 10.39 18.27
C ALA A 15 23.12 9.42 17.13
N ASP A 16 24.39 9.32 16.70
CA ASP A 16 24.83 8.37 15.66
C ASP A 16 24.55 6.92 16.06
N ARG A 17 24.85 6.54 17.32
CA ARG A 17 24.52 5.20 17.84
C ARG A 17 23.01 4.93 17.81
N ARG A 18 22.18 5.89 18.24
CA ARG A 18 20.70 5.74 18.20
C ARG A 18 20.16 5.62 16.78
N GLN A 19 20.79 6.28 15.81
CA GLN A 19 20.41 6.17 14.41
C GLN A 19 20.77 4.79 13.86
N ARG A 20 22.01 4.31 14.07
CA ARG A 20 22.43 2.96 13.67
C ARG A 20 21.58 1.87 14.31
N ASP A 21 21.24 2.00 15.59
CA ASP A 21 20.36 1.04 16.26
C ASP A 21 18.95 1.04 15.65
N ARG A 22 18.45 2.18 15.17
CA ARG A 22 17.16 2.26 14.46
C ARG A 22 17.25 1.59 13.10
N GLU A 23 18.28 1.89 12.31
CA GLU A 23 18.53 1.27 11.01
C GLU A 23 18.68 -0.25 11.14
N LEU A 24 19.40 -0.73 12.17
CA LEU A 24 19.56 -2.16 12.43
C LEU A 24 18.24 -2.82 12.86
N ARG A 25 17.47 -2.19 13.76
CA ARG A 25 16.14 -2.72 14.15
C ARG A 25 15.20 -2.76 12.96
N GLU A 26 15.23 -1.75 12.09
CA GLU A 26 14.41 -1.71 10.89
C GLU A 26 14.86 -2.75 9.86
N ALA A 27 16.17 -3.01 9.75
CA ALA A 27 16.71 -4.08 8.94
C ALA A 27 16.30 -5.46 9.45
N LEU A 28 16.36 -5.71 10.76
CA LEU A 28 15.92 -6.95 11.38
C LEU A 28 14.40 -7.13 11.26
N ALA A 29 13.61 -6.09 11.51
CA ALA A 29 12.16 -6.14 11.39
C ALA A 29 11.69 -6.42 9.96
N ARG A 30 12.50 -6.09 8.94
CA ARG A 30 12.24 -6.43 7.53
C ARG A 30 12.54 -7.89 7.22
N ALA A 31 13.47 -8.51 7.94
CA ALA A 31 13.79 -9.93 7.76
C ALA A 31 12.74 -10.85 8.41
N ASP A 32 12.15 -10.41 9.52
CA ASP A 32 11.09 -11.13 10.24
C ASP A 32 9.67 -10.75 9.77
N GLU A 33 9.56 -10.03 8.65
CA GLU A 33 8.27 -9.60 8.12
C GLU A 33 7.58 -10.79 7.43
N PRO A 34 6.36 -11.20 7.85
CA PRO A 34 5.64 -12.25 7.15
C PRO A 34 5.42 -11.83 5.71
N GLU A 35 5.71 -12.76 4.81
CA GLU A 35 5.39 -12.59 3.40
C GLU A 35 3.87 -12.42 3.28
N PRO A 36 3.40 -11.40 2.53
CA PRO A 36 1.98 -11.28 2.24
C PRO A 36 1.49 -12.58 1.60
N PRO A 37 0.25 -13.02 1.86
CA PRO A 37 -0.32 -14.13 1.13
C PRO A 37 -0.24 -13.86 -0.38
N GLU A 38 -0.12 -14.91 -1.19
CA GLU A 38 -0.17 -14.76 -2.64
C GLU A 38 -1.47 -14.05 -3.05
N PRO A 39 -1.42 -13.16 -4.04
CA PRO A 39 -2.58 -12.37 -4.43
C PRO A 39 -3.60 -13.25 -5.18
N GLU A 40 -4.52 -13.84 -4.42
CA GLU A 40 -5.88 -14.09 -4.90
C GLU A 40 -6.51 -12.73 -5.29
N PRO A 41 -7.45 -12.69 -6.25
CA PRO A 41 -8.18 -11.46 -6.53
C PRO A 41 -8.84 -10.97 -5.24
N PHE A 42 -8.49 -9.76 -4.79
CA PHE A 42 -9.04 -9.19 -3.57
C PHE A 42 -10.55 -8.93 -3.66
N VAL A 43 -11.05 -8.76 -4.88
CA VAL A 43 -12.47 -8.64 -5.17
C VAL A 43 -12.82 -9.55 -6.34
N GLU A 44 -13.96 -10.21 -6.25
CA GLU A 44 -14.57 -10.83 -7.42
C GLU A 44 -15.02 -9.71 -8.36
N ALA A 45 -14.57 -9.79 -9.61
CA ALA A 45 -14.83 -8.79 -10.62
C ALA A 45 -15.17 -9.44 -11.97
N ASP A 46 -16.19 -8.92 -12.64
CA ASP A 46 -16.48 -9.27 -14.03
C ASP A 46 -16.15 -8.10 -14.95
N LEU A 47 -15.32 -8.38 -15.95
CA LEU A 47 -14.87 -7.39 -16.92
C LEU A 47 -15.88 -7.22 -18.05
N ASP A 48 -15.99 -6.01 -18.58
CA ASP A 48 -16.69 -5.76 -19.85
C ASP A 48 -16.10 -6.62 -20.99
N GLU A 49 -16.97 -7.07 -21.91
CA GLU A 49 -16.58 -7.94 -23.03
C GLU A 49 -15.50 -7.32 -23.93
N GLU A 50 -15.46 -6.00 -24.05
CA GLU A 50 -14.42 -5.30 -24.81
C GLU A 50 -13.05 -5.42 -24.14
N ILE A 51 -12.99 -5.44 -22.80
CA ILE A 51 -11.76 -5.67 -22.03
C ILE A 51 -11.34 -7.15 -22.14
N LYS A 52 -12.31 -8.07 -22.10
CA LYS A 52 -12.08 -9.53 -22.21
C LYS A 52 -11.54 -9.94 -23.57
N THR A 53 -11.97 -9.26 -24.63
CA THR A 53 -11.61 -9.59 -26.02
C THR A 53 -10.49 -8.72 -26.59
N ALA A 54 -9.92 -7.82 -25.78
CA ALA A 54 -8.84 -6.93 -26.19
C ALA A 54 -7.55 -7.69 -26.60
N ASP A 55 -6.71 -7.01 -27.36
CA ASP A 55 -5.46 -7.56 -27.87
C ASP A 55 -4.35 -7.49 -26.80
N TYR A 56 -4.19 -8.57 -26.04
CA TYR A 56 -3.08 -8.74 -25.09
C TYR A 56 -1.78 -9.18 -25.80
N PRO A 57 -0.59 -8.79 -25.30
CA PRO A 57 -0.34 -8.12 -24.03
C PRO A 57 -0.48 -6.59 -24.05
N MET A 58 -0.96 -6.01 -22.96
CA MET A 58 -1.09 -4.56 -22.76
C MET A 58 -0.46 -4.11 -21.45
N THR A 59 0.21 -2.95 -21.45
CA THR A 59 0.61 -2.25 -20.22
C THR A 59 -0.61 -1.66 -19.51
N GLU A 60 -0.49 -1.36 -18.21
CA GLU A 60 -1.51 -0.62 -17.46
C GLU A 60 -1.94 0.67 -18.18
N ARG A 61 -0.97 1.43 -18.67
CA ARG A 61 -1.21 2.70 -19.35
C ARG A 61 -1.98 2.52 -20.66
N GLU A 62 -1.68 1.48 -21.43
CA GLU A 62 -2.39 1.15 -22.67
C GLU A 62 -3.82 0.68 -22.39
N LEU A 63 -3.96 -0.19 -21.38
CA LEU A 63 -5.26 -0.72 -20.96
C LEU A 63 -6.19 0.39 -20.47
N VAL A 64 -5.71 1.30 -19.62
CA VAL A 64 -6.48 2.45 -19.14
C VAL A 64 -6.77 3.44 -20.27
N ALA A 65 -5.82 3.68 -21.18
CA ALA A 65 -6.06 4.57 -22.32
C ALA A 65 -7.14 4.03 -23.28
N ALA A 66 -7.21 2.72 -23.47
CA ALA A 66 -8.19 2.08 -24.36
C ALA A 66 -9.55 1.84 -23.69
N HIS A 67 -9.53 1.41 -22.42
CA HIS A 67 -10.71 0.88 -21.74
C HIS A 67 -10.94 1.48 -20.34
N GLY A 68 -10.27 2.57 -19.97
CA GLY A 68 -10.34 3.14 -18.61
C GLY A 68 -11.75 3.50 -18.15
N THR A 69 -12.60 3.98 -19.06
CA THR A 69 -14.00 4.34 -18.78
C THR A 69 -14.97 3.17 -18.85
N ARG A 70 -14.50 1.98 -19.23
CA ARG A 70 -15.34 0.77 -19.31
C ARG A 70 -15.63 0.26 -17.92
N THR A 71 -16.87 -0.16 -17.72
CA THR A 71 -17.35 -0.63 -16.42
C THR A 71 -16.80 -2.00 -16.10
N VAL A 72 -16.52 -2.19 -14.82
CA VAL A 72 -16.18 -3.46 -14.20
C VAL A 72 -17.20 -3.66 -13.08
N GLU A 73 -17.88 -4.82 -13.10
CA GLU A 73 -18.80 -5.18 -12.04
C GLU A 73 -18.00 -5.74 -10.87
N THR A 74 -18.14 -5.16 -9.69
CA THR A 74 -17.51 -5.62 -8.44
C THR A 74 -18.56 -5.81 -7.36
N SER A 75 -18.18 -6.44 -6.24
CA SER A 75 -19.05 -6.52 -5.05
C SER A 75 -19.46 -5.16 -4.48
N SER A 76 -18.69 -4.10 -4.78
CA SER A 76 -18.99 -2.72 -4.36
C SER A 76 -19.86 -1.95 -5.37
N GLY A 77 -20.20 -2.57 -6.51
CA GLY A 77 -20.95 -1.96 -7.60
C GLY A 77 -20.16 -1.89 -8.91
N GLU A 78 -20.76 -1.22 -9.90
CA GLU A 78 -20.14 -0.96 -11.20
C GLU A 78 -19.24 0.27 -11.12
N GLU A 79 -17.97 0.09 -11.50
CA GLU A 79 -16.96 1.15 -11.46
C GLU A 79 -16.15 1.15 -12.76
N PRO A 80 -15.68 2.29 -13.26
CA PRO A 80 -14.81 2.31 -14.43
C PRO A 80 -13.47 1.65 -14.10
N LEU A 81 -12.91 0.93 -15.07
CA LEU A 81 -11.66 0.17 -14.93
C LEU A 81 -10.53 1.01 -14.34
N GLU A 82 -10.40 2.27 -14.75
CA GLU A 82 -9.37 3.18 -14.24
C GLU A 82 -9.48 3.46 -12.74
N ASN A 83 -10.68 3.39 -12.16
CA ASN A 83 -10.90 3.61 -10.75
C ASN A 83 -10.51 2.39 -9.92
N VAL A 84 -10.75 1.18 -10.42
CA VAL A 84 -10.56 -0.07 -9.67
C VAL A 84 -9.26 -0.82 -9.96
N LEU A 85 -8.57 -0.49 -11.06
CA LEU A 85 -7.33 -1.16 -11.43
C LEU A 85 -6.17 -0.76 -10.52
N LEU A 86 -5.60 -1.74 -9.80
CA LEU A 86 -4.45 -1.53 -8.93
C LEU A 86 -3.17 -1.33 -9.75
N PRO A 87 -2.38 -0.26 -9.48
CA PRO A 87 -1.20 0.06 -10.27
C PRO A 87 -0.14 -1.02 -10.15
N THR A 88 0.39 -1.50 -11.27
CA THR A 88 1.43 -2.54 -11.31
C THR A 88 2.46 -2.30 -12.41
N PRO A 89 3.76 -2.49 -12.13
CA PRO A 89 4.76 -2.57 -13.19
C PRO A 89 4.51 -3.83 -14.04
N GLY A 90 4.74 -3.72 -15.35
CA GLY A 90 4.68 -4.85 -16.27
C GLY A 90 3.53 -4.79 -17.28
N THR A 91 3.20 -5.95 -17.84
CA THR A 91 2.16 -6.12 -18.86
C THR A 91 1.14 -7.17 -18.42
N TYR A 92 -0.11 -6.89 -18.71
CA TYR A 92 -1.19 -7.84 -18.63
C TYR A 92 -1.14 -8.75 -19.85
N THR A 93 -1.13 -10.06 -19.62
CA THR A 93 -1.03 -11.08 -20.67
C THR A 93 -2.38 -11.71 -21.04
N SER A 94 -3.43 -11.44 -20.27
CA SER A 94 -4.76 -11.99 -20.45
C SER A 94 -5.80 -11.19 -19.65
N PRO A 95 -7.10 -11.32 -19.94
CA PRO A 95 -8.16 -10.75 -19.12
C PRO A 95 -8.09 -11.20 -17.66
N ARG A 96 -7.78 -12.48 -17.44
CA ARG A 96 -7.60 -13.04 -16.09
C ARG A 96 -6.47 -12.36 -15.32
N SER A 97 -5.46 -11.85 -16.02
CA SER A 97 -4.37 -11.07 -15.40
C SER A 97 -4.83 -9.67 -14.98
N VAL A 98 -5.81 -9.09 -15.67
CA VAL A 98 -6.47 -7.84 -15.29
C VAL A 98 -7.41 -8.06 -14.11
N GLU A 99 -8.24 -9.11 -14.14
CA GLU A 99 -9.16 -9.49 -13.04
C GLU A 99 -8.44 -9.60 -11.70
N ARG A 100 -7.28 -10.26 -11.65
CA ARG A 100 -6.46 -10.39 -10.43
C ARG A 100 -5.94 -9.07 -9.86
N ARG A 101 -6.03 -7.98 -10.63
CA ARG A 101 -5.57 -6.64 -10.25
C ARG A 101 -6.71 -5.66 -10.08
N ILE A 102 -7.96 -6.10 -10.20
CA ILE A 102 -9.11 -5.31 -9.77
C ILE A 102 -9.13 -5.32 -8.24
N GLY A 103 -9.31 -4.14 -7.65
CA GLY A 103 -9.49 -3.93 -6.21
C GLY A 103 -10.66 -2.99 -5.95
N ARG A 104 -10.86 -2.61 -4.68
CA ARG A 104 -11.83 -1.55 -4.33
C ARG A 104 -11.36 -0.19 -4.88
N PRO A 105 -12.26 0.71 -5.30
CA PRO A 105 -11.88 2.02 -5.83
C PRO A 105 -10.99 2.84 -4.87
N THR A 106 -11.31 2.81 -3.58
CA THR A 106 -10.58 3.50 -2.51
C THR A 106 -9.17 2.95 -2.32
N VAL A 107 -9.01 1.63 -2.33
CA VAL A 107 -7.68 0.96 -2.30
C VAL A 107 -6.87 1.30 -3.54
N ALA A 108 -7.46 1.23 -4.74
CA ALA A 108 -6.75 1.54 -5.97
C ALA A 108 -6.31 3.01 -6.05
N SER A 109 -7.16 3.94 -5.59
CA SER A 109 -6.82 5.35 -5.44
C SER A 109 -5.67 5.56 -4.45
N ALA A 110 -5.72 4.93 -3.28
CA ALA A 110 -4.67 4.98 -2.27
C ALA A 110 -3.32 4.46 -2.80
N MET A 111 -3.32 3.31 -3.48
CA MET A 111 -2.12 2.73 -4.07
C MET A 111 -1.51 3.62 -5.15
N ARG A 112 -2.33 4.30 -5.97
CA ARG A 112 -1.86 5.30 -6.94
C ARG A 112 -1.20 6.50 -6.26
N ARG A 113 -1.77 7.01 -5.16
CA ARG A 113 -1.17 8.11 -4.37
C ARG A 113 0.19 7.71 -3.80
N ILE A 114 0.29 6.52 -3.21
CA ILE A 114 1.54 6.00 -2.63
C ILE A 114 2.60 5.79 -3.72
N ASP A 115 2.23 5.22 -4.86
CA ASP A 115 3.14 5.00 -6.00
C ASP A 115 3.64 6.33 -6.58
N ALA A 116 2.76 7.33 -6.72
CA ALA A 116 3.14 8.68 -7.16
C ALA A 116 4.11 9.36 -6.18
N ALA A 117 3.84 9.31 -4.87
CA ALA A 117 4.73 9.85 -3.84
C ALA A 117 6.09 9.14 -3.84
N SER A 118 6.08 7.81 -3.96
CA SER A 118 7.31 6.99 -4.03
C SER A 118 8.16 7.35 -5.24
N LYS A 119 7.54 7.49 -6.42
CA LYS A 119 8.22 7.92 -7.66
C LYS A 119 8.80 9.32 -7.51
N ALA A 120 8.05 10.27 -6.93
CA ALA A 120 8.52 11.63 -6.70
C ALA A 120 9.74 11.69 -5.76
N ALA A 121 9.78 10.81 -4.75
CA ALA A 121 10.91 10.66 -3.84
C ALA A 121 12.08 9.82 -4.40
N GLY A 122 11.95 9.25 -5.61
CA GLY A 122 12.98 8.40 -6.23
C GLY A 122 13.14 7.02 -5.58
N VAL A 123 12.10 6.52 -4.92
CA VAL A 123 12.11 5.21 -4.23
C VAL A 123 11.77 4.10 -5.23
N GLU A 124 12.78 3.37 -5.72
CA GLU A 124 12.59 2.28 -6.69
C GLU A 124 11.99 0.98 -6.08
N ARG A 125 11.87 0.89 -4.74
CA ARG A 125 11.54 -0.37 -4.01
C ARG A 125 10.06 -0.57 -3.66
N MET A 126 9.12 0.09 -4.33
CA MET A 126 7.68 -0.12 -4.07
C MET A 126 7.25 -1.56 -4.39
N GLU A 127 7.90 -2.20 -5.36
CA GLU A 127 7.50 -3.54 -5.85
C GLU A 127 7.53 -4.63 -4.78
N SER A 128 8.56 -4.65 -3.93
CA SER A 128 8.70 -5.70 -2.91
C SER A 128 7.76 -5.51 -1.71
N ARG A 129 7.04 -4.40 -1.62
CA ARG A 129 6.15 -4.06 -0.49
C ARG A 129 4.70 -3.84 -0.93
N ARG A 130 4.46 -3.72 -2.24
CA ARG A 130 3.16 -3.45 -2.84
C ARG A 130 2.10 -4.41 -2.33
N SER A 131 2.32 -5.72 -2.42
CA SER A 131 1.33 -6.72 -1.96
C SER A 131 0.99 -6.59 -0.48
N ALA A 132 1.97 -6.24 0.37
CA ALA A 132 1.75 -6.07 1.80
C ALA A 132 0.91 -4.82 2.10
N TYR A 133 1.12 -3.75 1.34
CA TYR A 133 0.36 -2.51 1.46
C TYR A 133 -1.07 -2.72 0.97
N GLU A 134 -1.23 -3.31 -0.22
CA GLU A 134 -2.54 -3.68 -0.78
C GLU A 134 -3.35 -4.52 0.19
N HIS A 135 -2.75 -5.56 0.76
CA HIS A 135 -3.42 -6.42 1.72
C HIS A 135 -3.79 -5.66 3.01
N THR A 136 -2.94 -4.74 3.48
CA THR A 136 -3.26 -3.88 4.63
C THR A 136 -4.44 -2.95 4.36
N LEU A 137 -4.51 -2.37 3.16
CA LEU A 137 -5.61 -1.47 2.77
C LEU A 137 -6.91 -2.24 2.52
N HIS A 138 -6.84 -3.46 1.98
CA HIS A 138 -8.00 -4.33 1.84
C HIS A 138 -8.57 -4.74 3.21
N GLU A 139 -7.72 -5.12 4.16
CA GLU A 139 -8.17 -5.43 5.53
C GLU A 139 -8.82 -4.23 6.22
N LEU A 140 -8.34 -3.00 5.97
CA LEU A 140 -9.00 -1.80 6.47
C LEU A 140 -10.41 -1.65 5.87
N ALA A 141 -10.54 -1.92 4.57
CA ALA A 141 -11.83 -1.84 3.88
C ALA A 141 -12.84 -2.89 4.36
N GLU A 142 -12.38 -4.01 4.93
CA GLU A 142 -13.23 -5.10 5.43
C GLU A 142 -13.65 -4.95 6.90
N ILE A 143 -12.97 -4.09 7.66
CA ILE A 143 -13.23 -3.94 9.10
C ILE A 143 -14.61 -3.33 9.38
N ASP A 144 -15.00 -2.30 8.63
CA ASP A 144 -16.33 -1.72 8.67
C ASP A 144 -16.66 -1.11 7.30
N ALA A 145 -17.79 -1.50 6.71
CA ALA A 145 -18.21 -1.00 5.40
C ALA A 145 -18.96 0.34 5.50
N ASP A 146 -19.37 0.74 6.71
CA ASP A 146 -20.16 1.95 6.96
C ASP A 146 -19.30 3.19 7.27
N ASP A 147 -17.96 3.07 7.28
CA ASP A 147 -17.03 4.15 7.65
C ASP A 147 -16.45 4.94 6.45
N ASP A 148 -17.05 4.80 5.27
CA ASP A 148 -16.60 5.42 4.02
C ASP A 148 -15.10 5.19 3.71
N ASP A 149 -14.54 4.06 4.17
CA ASP A 149 -13.13 3.71 4.04
C ASP A 149 -12.16 4.74 4.68
N GLU A 150 -12.57 5.45 5.74
CA GLU A 150 -11.76 6.49 6.43
C GLU A 150 -10.38 5.97 6.83
N GLY A 151 -10.30 4.72 7.28
CA GLY A 151 -9.04 4.08 7.65
C GLY A 151 -8.02 4.00 6.50
N ILE A 152 -8.49 3.80 5.27
CA ILE A 152 -7.65 3.77 4.08
C ILE A 152 -7.04 5.15 3.84
N GLU A 153 -7.84 6.22 3.95
CA GLU A 153 -7.35 7.59 3.78
C GLU A 153 -6.29 7.96 4.83
N VAL A 154 -6.59 7.72 6.11
CA VAL A 154 -5.68 8.06 7.23
C VAL A 154 -4.34 7.31 7.13
N VAL A 155 -4.37 6.04 6.75
CA VAL A 155 -3.15 5.25 6.59
C VAL A 155 -2.38 5.66 5.34
N THR A 156 -3.08 5.96 4.24
CA THR A 156 -2.47 6.44 2.99
C THR A 156 -1.76 7.76 3.19
N ASP A 157 -2.41 8.73 3.84
CA ASP A 157 -1.85 10.05 4.13
C ASP A 157 -0.60 9.94 4.99
N TRP A 158 -0.64 9.09 6.02
CA TRP A 158 0.52 8.82 6.84
C TRP A 158 1.69 8.19 6.04
N ILE A 159 1.41 7.26 5.11
CA ILE A 159 2.47 6.68 4.25
C ILE A 159 3.08 7.76 3.36
N VAL A 160 2.26 8.59 2.72
CA VAL A 160 2.72 9.67 1.84
C VAL A 160 3.58 10.66 2.63
N GLU A 161 3.12 11.10 3.81
CA GLU A 161 3.87 11.96 4.71
C GLU A 161 5.24 11.33 5.08
N GLN A 162 5.28 10.04 5.42
CA GLN A 162 6.55 9.35 5.71
C GLN A 162 7.50 9.34 4.50
N VAL A 163 6.99 9.18 3.29
CA VAL A 163 7.81 9.22 2.07
C VAL A 163 8.36 10.63 1.84
N GLU A 164 7.54 11.67 2.01
CA GLU A 164 7.95 13.07 1.87
C GLU A 164 8.97 13.49 2.93
N GLU A 165 8.78 13.09 4.19
CA GLU A 165 9.66 13.44 5.30
C GLU A 165 10.99 12.70 5.27
N THR A 166 10.97 11.40 4.94
CA THR A 166 12.13 10.53 5.10
C THR A 166 12.81 10.18 3.78
N GLY A 167 12.17 10.45 2.64
CA GLY A 167 12.62 9.99 1.32
C GLY A 167 12.58 8.47 1.18
N SER A 168 11.80 7.76 2.01
CA SER A 168 11.76 6.31 2.03
C SER A 168 10.37 5.77 2.36
N LEU A 169 10.00 4.66 1.73
CA LEU A 169 8.77 3.94 2.07
C LEU A 169 8.88 3.29 3.45
N PRO A 170 7.86 3.42 4.33
CA PRO A 170 7.83 2.69 5.59
C PRO A 170 7.88 1.17 5.37
N SER A 171 8.28 0.40 6.38
CA SER A 171 8.13 -1.06 6.32
C SER A 171 6.65 -1.44 6.39
N SER A 172 6.26 -2.55 5.76
CA SER A 172 4.85 -2.97 5.77
C SER A 172 4.37 -3.36 7.17
N ARG A 173 5.26 -3.82 8.06
CA ARG A 173 5.00 -3.96 9.50
C ARG A 173 4.60 -2.64 10.15
N ARG A 174 5.26 -1.53 9.81
CA ARG A 174 4.88 -0.20 10.33
C ARG A 174 3.53 0.24 9.78
N VAL A 175 3.26 -0.03 8.51
CA VAL A 175 1.95 0.25 7.89
C VAL A 175 0.84 -0.55 8.59
N ARG A 176 1.00 -1.86 8.75
CA ARG A 176 0.08 -2.71 9.51
C ARG A 176 -0.14 -2.23 10.94
N HIS A 177 0.94 -1.90 11.65
CA HIS A 177 0.83 -1.40 13.01
C HIS A 177 0.06 -0.08 13.06
N ARG A 178 0.28 0.83 12.09
CA ARG A 178 -0.46 2.09 11.97
C ARG A 178 -1.95 1.83 11.72
N ALA A 179 -2.28 0.92 10.79
CA ALA A 179 -3.64 0.49 10.50
C ALA A 179 -4.34 -0.10 11.73
N ALA A 180 -3.70 -1.06 12.43
CA ALA A 180 -4.22 -1.64 13.65
C ALA A 180 -4.39 -0.61 14.78
N THR A 181 -3.51 0.39 14.86
CA THR A 181 -3.62 1.50 15.83
C THR A 181 -4.84 2.36 15.53
N PHE A 182 -5.07 2.71 14.25
CA PHE A 182 -6.27 3.43 13.82
C PHE A 182 -7.53 2.66 14.23
N CYS A 183 -7.61 1.37 13.86
CA CYS A 183 -8.78 0.54 14.14
C CYS A 183 -9.10 0.47 15.64
N ARG A 184 -8.10 0.16 16.47
CA ARG A 184 -8.27 0.10 17.93
C ARG A 184 -8.67 1.45 18.54
N SER A 185 -8.22 2.56 17.97
CA SER A 185 -8.53 3.91 18.47
C SER A 185 -9.97 4.33 18.15
N ASN A 186 -10.52 3.83 17.04
CA ASN A 186 -11.90 4.05 16.62
C ASN A 186 -12.88 2.99 17.13
N GLY A 187 -12.40 2.03 17.94
CA GLY A 187 -13.24 1.00 18.55
C GLY A 187 -13.51 -0.21 17.65
N TYR A 188 -12.86 -0.31 16.50
CA TYR A 188 -13.01 -1.43 15.59
C TYR A 188 -12.27 -2.68 16.11
N PRO A 189 -12.89 -3.87 16.04
CA PRO A 189 -12.26 -5.10 16.47
C PRO A 189 -11.16 -5.51 15.50
N VAL A 190 -9.96 -5.78 16.02
CA VAL A 190 -8.85 -6.36 15.25
C VAL A 190 -8.54 -7.74 15.83
N PRO A 191 -8.96 -8.84 15.18
CA PRO A 191 -8.66 -10.19 15.65
C PRO A 191 -7.16 -10.44 15.76
N VAL A 192 -6.70 -11.12 16.80
CA VAL A 192 -5.25 -11.39 17.01
C VAL A 192 -4.65 -12.22 15.87
N ASP A 193 -5.45 -13.12 15.28
CA ASP A 193 -5.04 -13.99 14.18
C ASP A 193 -5.28 -13.37 12.79
N SER A 194 -5.69 -12.09 12.70
CA SER A 194 -5.84 -11.36 11.44
C SER A 194 -4.50 -10.77 10.97
N TRP A 195 -4.43 -10.36 9.69
CA TRP A 195 -3.26 -9.67 9.15
C TRP A 195 -2.86 -8.42 9.96
N LEU A 196 -3.85 -7.67 10.44
CA LEU A 196 -3.66 -6.48 11.28
C LEU A 196 -3.37 -6.82 12.76
N GLY A 197 -3.71 -8.03 13.20
CA GLY A 197 -3.45 -8.55 14.54
C GLY A 197 -2.06 -9.15 14.75
N ALA A 198 -1.46 -9.69 13.68
CA ALA A 198 -0.19 -10.42 13.66
C ALA A 198 1.07 -9.53 13.58
#